data_AF-A0A839TUJ6-F1
#
_entry.id   AF-A0A839TUJ6-F1
#
_cell.length_a   1.000
_cell.length_b   1.000
_cell.length_c   1.000
_cell.angle_alpha   90.00
_cell.angle_beta   90.00
_cell.angle_gamma   90.00
#
_symmetry.space_group_name_H-M   'P 1'
#
loop_
_entity.id
_entity.type
_entity.pdbx_description
1 polymer ?
#
loop_
_entity_poly.entity_id
_entity_poly.type
_entity_poly.pdbx_seq_one_letter_code
_entity_poly.pdbx_strand_id
1 'polypeptide(L)'
;MPIESQIREYLHQEAETMECPPAISKRIEQSYSHYAQRQRSKKTMKKRWIGGLVAAAIMIPTAAFAAPPLFEMAKRTPMTAEQVKVDAVGGAALDKLYRSYPETKSFEIIDASQLGGDPADASQGKAIQTSIVLQEKGAHGKKVRLDLNGITGEIEHVNQENWQPQEKPVISLTDQEIKSKVDDLINKLYGSTGKYEYSMEPMQNSDPKTLILNYTEKGSATPFYQALVQGNTISVSLIGGGPAPSVEGFFTTNGKPDYTADAFLNDEKLFSLLQMSPAELKQELAKGASVAEIAASKKVSKQQVMDVIASTQAQKQIQADSHGGASDDERTLEQWKQFLEPKVSQVIEHKTETPW
;
A
#
# COMPACT_ATOMS: atom_id res chain seq x y z
N MET A 1 17.37 -25.70 31.96
CA MET A 1 16.68 -24.90 30.93
C MET A 1 15.28 -24.59 31.42
N PRO A 2 14.80 -23.35 31.27
CA PRO A 2 13.41 -23.02 31.59
C PRO A 2 12.45 -23.72 30.62
N ILE A 3 11.29 -24.14 31.10
CA ILE A 3 10.27 -24.88 30.32
C ILE A 3 9.89 -24.15 29.02
N GLU A 4 9.89 -22.81 29.06
CA GLU A 4 9.58 -21.97 27.90
C GLU A 4 10.57 -22.14 26.74
N SER A 5 11.86 -22.33 27.02
CA SER A 5 12.85 -22.55 25.96
C SER A 5 12.65 -23.90 25.28
N GLN A 6 12.24 -24.92 26.05
CA GLN A 6 11.97 -26.26 25.52
C GLN A 6 10.69 -26.30 24.68
N ILE A 7 9.64 -25.59 25.11
CA ILE A 7 8.39 -25.48 24.35
C ILE A 7 8.64 -24.76 23.02
N ARG A 8 9.42 -23.67 23.03
CA ARG A 8 9.75 -22.93 21.82
C ARG A 8 10.55 -23.78 20.83
N GLU A 9 11.57 -24.49 21.31
CA GLU A 9 12.39 -25.38 20.47
C GLU A 9 11.53 -26.49 19.83
N TYR A 10 10.65 -27.11 20.62
CA TYR A 10 9.76 -28.18 20.16
C TYR A 10 8.78 -27.70 19.08
N LEU A 11 8.13 -26.55 19.30
CA LEU A 11 7.17 -25.99 18.35
C LEU A 11 7.85 -25.56 17.03
N HIS A 12 9.09 -25.07 17.09
CA HIS A 12 9.87 -24.72 15.89
C HIS A 12 10.19 -25.97 15.07
N GLN A 13 10.63 -27.04 15.73
CA GLN A 13 10.94 -28.31 15.08
C GLN A 13 9.70 -28.92 14.41
N GLU A 14 8.55 -28.92 15.09
CA GLU A 14 7.29 -29.42 14.52
C GLU A 14 6.84 -28.62 13.29
N ALA A 15 6.94 -27.29 13.34
CA ALA A 15 6.56 -26.42 12.22
C ALA A 15 7.43 -26.64 10.97
N GLU A 16 8.73 -26.86 11.14
CA GLU A 16 9.67 -27.14 10.04
C GLU A 16 9.43 -28.52 9.39
N THR A 17 8.84 -29.46 10.13
CA THR A 17 8.56 -30.82 9.66
C THR A 17 7.14 -31.04 9.14
N MET A 18 6.26 -30.05 9.27
CA MET A 18 4.88 -30.16 8.81
C MET A 18 4.78 -30.01 7.28
N GLU A 19 4.55 -31.12 6.58
CA GLU A 19 4.13 -31.07 5.18
C GLU A 19 2.73 -30.48 5.05
N CYS A 20 2.56 -29.51 4.14
CA CYS A 20 1.29 -28.86 3.90
C CYS A 20 0.21 -29.91 3.54
N PRO A 21 -0.88 -30.03 4.32
CA PRO A 21 -1.87 -31.07 4.10
C PRO A 21 -2.44 -30.98 2.68
N PRO A 22 -2.46 -32.09 1.91
CA PRO A 22 -2.91 -32.09 0.52
C PRO A 22 -4.32 -31.50 0.32
N ALA A 23 -5.17 -31.55 1.34
CA ALA A 23 -6.49 -30.93 1.33
C ALA A 23 -6.47 -29.39 1.24
N ILE A 24 -5.46 -28.73 1.82
CA ILE A 24 -5.28 -27.28 1.75
C ILE A 24 -4.75 -26.89 0.37
N SER A 25 -3.71 -27.59 -0.12
CA SER A 25 -3.19 -27.39 -1.48
C SER A 25 -4.29 -27.58 -2.53
N LYS A 26 -5.11 -28.63 -2.38
CA LYS A 26 -6.22 -28.93 -3.30
C LYS A 26 -7.34 -27.89 -3.23
N ARG A 27 -7.62 -27.29 -2.07
CA ARG A 27 -8.58 -26.17 -1.95
C ARG A 27 -8.08 -24.90 -2.62
N ILE A 28 -6.79 -24.60 -2.51
CA ILE A 28 -6.16 -23.45 -3.17
C ILE A 28 -6.23 -23.62 -4.69
N GLU A 29 -5.90 -24.82 -5.19
CA GLU A 29 -5.94 -25.15 -6.61
C GLU A 29 -7.38 -25.18 -7.18
N GLN A 30 -8.35 -25.65 -6.38
CA GLN A 30 -9.77 -25.61 -6.71
C GLN A 30 -10.32 -24.17 -6.76
N SER A 31 -9.92 -23.32 -5.82
CA SER A 31 -10.28 -21.89 -5.82
C SER A 31 -9.77 -21.18 -7.08
N TYR A 32 -8.53 -21.47 -7.47
CA TYR A 32 -7.90 -20.89 -8.65
C TYR A 32 -8.56 -21.38 -9.96
N SER A 33 -8.83 -22.68 -10.08
CA SER A 33 -9.48 -23.25 -11.27
C SER A 33 -10.93 -22.78 -11.43
N HIS A 34 -11.67 -22.58 -10.33
CA HIS A 34 -13.03 -22.05 -10.38
C HIS A 34 -13.08 -20.57 -10.80
N TYR A 35 -12.12 -19.77 -10.34
CA TYR A 35 -11.94 -18.39 -10.79
C TYR A 35 -11.57 -18.30 -12.28
N ALA A 36 -10.60 -19.11 -12.73
CA ALA A 36 -10.14 -19.12 -14.12
C ALA A 36 -11.21 -19.62 -15.12
N GLN A 37 -12.04 -20.60 -14.73
CA GLN A 37 -13.17 -21.06 -15.55
C GLN A 37 -14.28 -20.02 -15.68
N ARG A 38 -14.58 -19.26 -14.61
CA ARG A 38 -15.60 -18.20 -14.61
C ARG A 38 -15.20 -17.01 -15.49
N GLN A 39 -13.90 -16.73 -15.62
CA GLN A 39 -13.35 -15.74 -16.55
C GLN A 39 -13.36 -16.24 -18.00
N ARG A 40 -13.11 -17.54 -18.24
CA ARG A 40 -13.20 -18.14 -19.58
C ARG A 40 -14.63 -18.21 -20.14
N SER A 41 -15.66 -18.30 -19.31
CA SER A 41 -17.05 -18.40 -19.79
C SER A 41 -17.67 -17.05 -20.23
N LYS A 42 -16.98 -15.93 -20.04
CA LYS A 42 -17.48 -14.57 -20.34
C LYS A 42 -16.87 -13.91 -21.57
N LYS A 43 -15.92 -14.54 -22.27
CA LYS A 43 -15.24 -13.94 -23.42
C LYS A 43 -15.40 -14.82 -24.65
N THR A 44 -16.16 -14.34 -25.62
CA THR A 44 -16.32 -14.96 -26.94
C THR A 44 -14.96 -15.13 -27.61
N MET A 45 -14.69 -16.37 -28.04
CA MET A 45 -13.44 -16.77 -28.69
C MET A 45 -13.23 -16.01 -30.00
N LYS A 46 -12.15 -15.21 -30.09
CA LYS A 46 -11.35 -14.92 -31.30
C LYS A 46 -10.30 -13.86 -30.95
N LYS A 47 -9.08 -14.31 -30.65
CA LYS A 47 -7.77 -13.62 -30.60
C LYS A 47 -6.95 -14.32 -29.49
N ARG A 48 -6.34 -15.45 -29.84
CA ARG A 48 -4.94 -15.61 -30.29
C ARG A 48 -3.97 -15.69 -29.10
N TRP A 49 -3.43 -16.91 -28.93
CA TRP A 49 -2.09 -17.29 -28.45
C TRP A 49 -1.37 -16.34 -27.46
N ILE A 50 -1.33 -16.67 -26.16
CA ILE A 50 -0.27 -17.44 -25.43
C ILE A 50 1.07 -16.68 -25.47
N GLY A 51 1.72 -16.26 -24.38
CA GLY A 51 1.66 -16.73 -22.99
C GLY A 51 3.08 -17.11 -22.57
N GLY A 52 3.68 -16.38 -21.63
CA GLY A 52 5.01 -16.68 -21.12
C GLY A 52 5.46 -15.65 -20.07
N LEU A 53 5.76 -16.15 -18.87
CA LEU A 53 6.33 -15.48 -17.68
C LEU A 53 5.36 -14.68 -16.79
N VAL A 54 4.47 -15.40 -16.10
CA VAL A 54 4.17 -15.09 -14.70
C VAL A 54 4.84 -16.19 -13.89
N ALA A 55 6.07 -15.94 -13.43
CA ALA A 55 6.81 -16.90 -12.63
C ALA A 55 7.43 -16.22 -11.41
N ALA A 56 6.95 -16.64 -10.25
CA ALA A 56 7.52 -16.49 -8.91
C ALA A 56 7.45 -15.11 -8.24
N ALA A 57 6.23 -14.66 -7.91
CA ALA A 57 6.02 -13.89 -6.69
C ALA A 57 6.05 -14.87 -5.50
N ILE A 58 7.24 -15.15 -4.97
CA ILE A 58 7.36 -15.81 -3.66
C ILE A 58 7.04 -14.74 -2.62
N MET A 59 5.92 -14.97 -1.92
CA MET A 59 5.43 -14.17 -0.82
C MET A 59 6.50 -14.04 0.28
N ILE A 60 6.99 -12.83 0.49
CA ILE A 60 7.44 -12.38 1.82
C ILE A 60 6.37 -11.38 2.29
N PRO A 61 5.80 -11.54 3.50
CA PRO A 61 4.71 -10.70 4.02
C PRO A 61 5.04 -9.20 4.20
N THR A 62 6.24 -8.73 3.81
CA THR A 62 6.63 -7.31 3.82
C THR A 62 5.92 -6.45 2.77
N ALA A 63 5.16 -7.05 1.85
CA ALA A 63 4.41 -6.32 0.81
C ALA A 63 3.11 -5.66 1.32
N ALA A 64 2.63 -5.98 2.53
CA ALA A 64 1.29 -5.58 2.98
C ALA A 64 1.08 -4.05 3.19
N PHE A 65 2.15 -3.25 3.30
CA PHE A 65 2.03 -1.82 3.59
C PHE A 65 2.44 -0.87 2.46
N ALA A 66 2.97 -1.37 1.33
CA ALA A 66 3.35 -0.48 0.20
C ALA A 66 3.26 -1.09 -1.21
N ALA A 67 2.96 -2.39 -1.37
CA ALA A 67 2.62 -2.94 -2.67
C ALA A 67 1.11 -2.77 -2.92
N PRO A 68 0.67 -2.33 -4.11
CA PRO A 68 -0.74 -2.36 -4.49
C PRO A 68 -1.29 -3.78 -4.28
N PRO A 69 -2.46 -3.96 -3.62
CA PRO A 69 -3.17 -5.23 -3.61
C PRO A 69 -3.23 -5.86 -5.01
N LEU A 70 -3.19 -7.19 -5.10
CA LEU A 70 -3.22 -7.92 -6.39
C LEU A 70 -4.37 -7.48 -7.32
N PHE A 71 -5.50 -7.05 -6.75
CA PHE A 71 -6.64 -6.52 -7.49
C PHE A 71 -6.36 -5.16 -8.16
N GLU A 72 -5.51 -4.33 -7.56
CA GLU A 72 -5.05 -3.07 -8.13
C GLU A 72 -4.07 -3.33 -9.28
N MET A 73 -3.15 -4.28 -9.14
CA MET A 73 -2.23 -4.68 -10.23
C MET A 73 -2.98 -5.10 -11.50
N ALA A 74 -4.11 -5.80 -11.37
CA ALA A 74 -4.94 -6.22 -12.50
C ALA A 74 -5.67 -5.06 -13.21
N LYS A 75 -5.77 -3.88 -12.58
CA LYS A 75 -6.41 -2.68 -13.12
C LYS A 75 -5.42 -1.66 -13.69
N ARG A 76 -4.10 -1.89 -13.56
CA ARG A 76 -3.10 -0.95 -14.06
C ARG A 76 -2.96 -1.06 -15.58
N THR A 77 -2.84 0.08 -16.24
CA THR A 77 -2.51 0.19 -17.66
C THR A 77 -0.99 0.23 -17.81
N PRO A 78 -0.36 -0.72 -18.52
CA PRO A 78 1.07 -0.70 -18.77
C PRO A 78 1.50 0.53 -19.56
N MET A 79 2.71 1.02 -19.29
CA MET A 79 3.34 2.12 -19.99
C MET A 79 4.65 1.65 -20.64
N THR A 80 4.92 2.14 -21.85
CA THR A 80 6.23 1.98 -22.49
C THR A 80 7.23 3.00 -21.94
N ALA A 81 8.52 2.72 -22.08
CA ALA A 81 9.58 3.65 -21.68
C ALA A 81 9.45 5.04 -22.33
N GLU A 82 9.04 5.11 -23.60
CA GLU A 82 8.82 6.39 -24.28
C GLU A 82 7.59 7.12 -23.75
N GLN A 83 6.50 6.40 -23.43
CA GLN A 83 5.33 7.01 -22.77
C GLN A 83 5.70 7.59 -21.41
N VAL A 84 6.51 6.91 -20.60
CA VAL A 84 6.96 7.45 -19.30
C VAL A 84 7.74 8.74 -19.46
N LYS A 85 8.59 8.86 -20.49
CA LYS A 85 9.42 10.06 -20.72
C LYS A 85 8.60 11.28 -21.14
N VAL A 86 7.53 11.07 -21.91
CA VAL A 86 6.67 12.17 -22.38
C VAL A 86 5.50 12.47 -21.45
N ASP A 87 5.16 11.55 -20.56
CA ASP A 87 4.21 11.77 -19.47
C ASP A 87 4.75 12.83 -18.49
N ALA A 88 3.90 13.77 -18.07
CA ALA A 88 4.33 14.89 -17.25
C ALA A 88 4.81 14.43 -15.86
N VAL A 89 4.09 13.48 -15.24
CA VAL A 89 4.43 12.94 -13.91
C VAL A 89 5.65 12.03 -14.01
N GLY A 90 5.62 11.08 -14.94
CA GLY A 90 6.71 10.13 -15.15
C GLY A 90 8.01 10.80 -15.57
N GLY A 91 7.97 11.75 -16.49
CA GLY A 91 9.14 12.51 -16.96
C GLY A 91 9.77 13.33 -15.84
N ALA A 92 8.96 14.04 -15.04
CA ALA A 92 9.44 14.82 -13.90
C ALA A 92 10.08 13.93 -12.82
N ALA A 93 9.50 12.76 -12.55
CA ALA A 93 10.05 11.80 -11.61
C ALA A 93 11.38 11.21 -12.08
N LEU A 94 11.50 10.87 -13.37
CA LEU A 94 12.76 10.43 -13.96
C LEU A 94 13.83 11.51 -13.88
N ASP A 95 13.50 12.76 -14.19
CA ASP A 95 14.44 13.88 -14.08
C ASP A 95 14.95 14.06 -12.64
N LYS A 96 14.05 13.95 -11.66
CA LYS A 96 14.40 14.03 -10.23
C LYS A 96 15.31 12.87 -9.82
N LEU A 97 15.00 11.64 -10.26
CA LEU A 97 15.81 10.46 -10.00
C LEU A 97 17.20 10.62 -10.63
N TYR A 98 17.29 11.04 -11.89
CA TYR A 98 18.55 11.22 -12.63
C TYR A 98 19.44 12.33 -12.06
N ARG A 99 18.86 13.36 -11.45
CA ARG A 99 19.62 14.39 -10.74
C ARG A 99 20.16 13.86 -9.40
N SER A 100 19.36 13.04 -8.72
CA SER A 100 19.67 12.48 -7.41
C SER A 100 20.68 11.33 -7.46
N TYR A 101 20.56 10.50 -8.49
CA TYR A 101 21.35 9.30 -8.75
C TYR A 101 21.72 9.23 -10.24
N PRO A 102 22.75 9.97 -10.69
CA PRO A 102 23.10 10.07 -12.11
C PRO A 102 23.37 8.73 -12.81
N GLU A 103 23.82 7.70 -12.09
CA GLU A 103 24.02 6.34 -12.60
C GLU A 103 22.73 5.69 -13.12
N THR A 104 21.57 6.12 -12.63
CA THR A 104 20.28 5.56 -13.07
C THR A 104 19.94 5.92 -14.51
N LYS A 105 20.63 6.88 -15.13
CA LYS A 105 20.49 7.19 -16.57
C LYS A 105 20.87 6.03 -17.48
N SER A 106 21.73 5.11 -17.02
CA SER A 106 22.08 3.91 -17.78
C SER A 106 21.18 2.72 -17.47
N PHE A 107 20.20 2.87 -16.58
CA PHE A 107 19.29 1.79 -16.22
C PHE A 107 18.17 1.70 -17.27
N GLU A 108 17.64 0.51 -17.47
CA GLU A 108 16.50 0.27 -18.37
C GLU A 108 15.20 0.34 -17.57
N ILE A 109 14.17 0.98 -18.14
CA ILE A 109 12.80 0.90 -17.61
C ILE A 109 12.28 -0.50 -17.93
N ILE A 110 12.20 -1.36 -16.92
CA ILE A 110 11.79 -2.77 -17.07
C ILE A 110 10.32 -3.00 -16.78
N ASP A 111 9.70 -2.10 -16.04
CA ASP A 111 8.27 -2.08 -15.78
C ASP A 111 7.80 -0.65 -15.57
N ALA A 112 6.64 -0.32 -16.09
CA ALA A 112 5.97 0.95 -15.84
C ALA A 112 4.48 0.79 -16.06
N SER A 113 3.68 1.40 -15.20
CA SER A 113 2.23 1.31 -15.29
C SER A 113 1.54 2.40 -14.50
N GLN A 114 0.34 2.76 -14.92
CA GLN A 114 -0.51 3.69 -14.20
C GLN A 114 -1.82 3.05 -13.75
N LEU A 115 -2.39 3.55 -12.69
CA LEU A 115 -3.72 3.24 -12.21
C LEU A 115 -4.61 4.47 -12.41
N GLY A 116 -5.77 4.31 -13.04
CA GLY A 116 -6.61 5.45 -13.46
C GLY A 116 -6.05 6.12 -14.73
N GLY A 117 -6.93 6.74 -15.52
CA GLY A 117 -6.58 7.34 -16.81
C GLY A 117 -6.05 6.35 -17.86
N ASP A 118 -5.78 6.85 -19.07
CA ASP A 118 -5.13 6.09 -20.15
C ASP A 118 -3.96 6.94 -20.72
N PRO A 119 -2.71 6.43 -20.75
CA PRO A 119 -1.58 7.23 -21.22
C PRO A 119 -1.61 7.44 -22.75
N ALA A 120 -2.45 6.71 -23.47
CA ALA A 120 -2.71 6.91 -24.90
C ALA A 120 -3.98 7.73 -25.17
N ASP A 121 -4.83 7.97 -24.16
CA ASP A 121 -6.09 8.71 -24.29
C ASP A 121 -6.31 9.66 -23.10
N ALA A 122 -5.88 10.91 -23.28
CA ALA A 122 -6.05 11.98 -22.30
C ALA A 122 -7.52 12.30 -21.96
N SER A 123 -8.50 11.76 -22.71
CA SER A 123 -9.92 11.93 -22.40
C SER A 123 -10.42 10.98 -21.30
N GLN A 124 -9.64 9.97 -20.89
CA GLN A 124 -10.01 8.96 -19.88
C GLN A 124 -9.77 9.40 -18.42
N GLY A 125 -9.48 10.68 -18.18
CA GLY A 125 -9.14 11.21 -16.85
C GLY A 125 -7.66 11.08 -16.53
N LYS A 126 -7.23 11.63 -15.39
CA LYS A 126 -5.83 11.61 -14.95
C LYS A 126 -5.47 10.28 -14.31
N ALA A 127 -4.18 9.94 -14.35
CA ALA A 127 -3.67 8.85 -13.53
C ALA A 127 -3.88 9.18 -12.05
N ILE A 128 -4.30 8.19 -11.28
CA ILE A 128 -4.34 8.24 -9.82
C ILE A 128 -2.98 7.87 -9.25
N GLN A 129 -2.28 6.92 -9.87
CA GLN A 129 -0.96 6.50 -9.44
C GLN A 129 -0.11 6.08 -10.64
N THR A 130 1.17 6.44 -10.64
CA THR A 130 2.14 6.02 -11.66
C THR A 130 3.29 5.25 -10.99
N SER A 131 3.61 4.06 -11.50
CA SER A 131 4.70 3.20 -11.01
C SER A 131 5.74 3.06 -12.11
N ILE A 132 7.01 3.24 -11.77
CA ILE A 132 8.15 3.11 -12.70
C ILE A 132 9.24 2.29 -12.03
N VAL A 133 9.75 1.28 -12.73
CA VAL A 133 10.84 0.42 -12.27
C VAL A 133 12.00 0.51 -13.25
N LEU A 134 13.15 0.95 -12.74
CA LEU A 134 14.40 0.98 -13.48
C LEU A 134 15.35 -0.09 -12.93
N GLN A 135 16.06 -0.76 -13.82
CA GLN A 135 17.06 -1.77 -13.47
C GLN A 135 18.35 -1.62 -14.28
N GLU A 136 19.49 -1.71 -13.59
CA GLU A 136 20.81 -1.82 -14.20
C GLU A 136 20.98 -3.18 -14.88
N LYS A 137 21.67 -3.21 -16.03
CA LYS A 137 21.93 -4.46 -16.75
C LYS A 137 22.68 -5.47 -15.89
N GLY A 138 22.25 -6.72 -15.96
CA GLY A 138 22.88 -7.86 -15.29
C GLY A 138 21.96 -8.54 -14.28
N ALA A 139 22.28 -9.80 -13.94
CA ALA A 139 21.45 -10.64 -13.06
C ALA A 139 21.29 -10.06 -11.64
N HIS A 140 22.20 -9.19 -11.22
CA HIS A 140 22.23 -8.58 -9.89
C HIS A 140 22.35 -7.06 -9.95
N GLY A 141 21.92 -6.47 -11.08
CA GLY A 141 21.92 -5.03 -11.24
C GLY A 141 21.10 -4.32 -10.17
N LYS A 142 21.50 -3.08 -9.86
CA LYS A 142 20.72 -2.19 -9.00
C LYS A 142 19.33 -2.01 -9.59
N LYS A 143 18.33 -1.95 -8.71
CA LYS A 143 16.94 -1.68 -9.10
C LYS A 143 16.39 -0.54 -8.26
N VAL A 144 15.56 0.28 -8.88
CA VAL A 144 14.79 1.32 -8.20
C VAL A 144 13.35 1.32 -8.71
N ARG A 145 12.39 1.29 -7.79
CA ARG A 145 10.97 1.48 -8.08
C ARG A 145 10.51 2.79 -7.47
N LEU A 146 9.78 3.58 -8.24
CA LEU A 146 9.10 4.80 -7.80
C LEU A 146 7.60 4.58 -7.98
N ASP A 147 6.84 4.77 -6.90
CA ASP A 147 5.39 4.92 -6.97
C ASP A 147 5.04 6.37 -6.66
N LEU A 148 4.28 6.96 -7.57
CA LEU A 148 3.98 8.38 -7.63
C LEU A 148 2.47 8.58 -7.52
N ASN A 149 2.06 9.62 -6.82
CA ASN A 149 0.72 10.16 -6.96
C ASN A 149 0.55 10.67 -8.40
N GLY A 150 -0.44 10.14 -9.12
CA GLY A 150 -0.65 10.46 -10.54
C GLY A 150 -1.23 11.86 -10.79
N ILE A 151 -1.68 12.55 -9.73
CA ILE A 151 -2.24 13.90 -9.81
C ILE A 151 -1.18 14.94 -9.49
N THR A 152 -0.44 14.77 -8.38
CA THR A 152 0.57 15.73 -7.92
C THR A 152 1.96 15.47 -8.49
N GLY A 153 2.24 14.21 -8.86
CA GLY A 153 3.58 13.74 -9.21
C GLY A 153 4.53 13.57 -8.03
N GLU A 154 4.04 13.67 -6.80
CA GLU A 154 4.83 13.40 -5.60
C GLU A 154 5.19 11.92 -5.52
N ILE A 155 6.41 11.64 -5.04
CA ILE A 155 6.85 10.26 -4.77
C ILE A 155 6.18 9.83 -3.46
N GLU A 156 5.31 8.83 -3.53
CA GLU A 156 4.65 8.26 -2.35
C GLU A 156 5.49 7.13 -1.77
N HIS A 157 6.15 6.36 -2.65
CA HIS A 157 7.00 5.24 -2.25
C HIS A 157 8.21 5.09 -3.16
N VAL A 158 9.35 4.75 -2.57
CA VAL A 158 10.55 4.34 -3.29
C VAL A 158 11.06 3.03 -2.73
N ASN A 159 11.53 2.16 -3.63
CA ASN A 159 12.25 0.97 -3.28
C ASN A 159 13.60 0.93 -4.01
N GLN A 160 14.69 0.76 -3.26
CA GLN A 160 16.04 0.54 -3.77
C GLN A 160 16.51 -0.87 -3.43
N GLU A 161 16.87 -1.66 -4.44
CA GLU A 161 17.36 -3.04 -4.29
C GLU A 161 18.77 -3.18 -4.89
N ASN A 162 19.64 -3.94 -4.21
CA ASN A 162 20.99 -4.26 -4.66
C ASN A 162 21.96 -3.07 -4.77
N TRP A 163 21.73 -2.01 -3.99
CA TRP A 163 22.60 -0.84 -3.97
C TRP A 163 23.89 -1.04 -3.15
N GLN A 164 24.01 -2.16 -2.43
CA GLN A 164 25.25 -2.60 -1.79
C GLN A 164 25.76 -3.92 -2.42
N PRO A 165 27.06 -4.25 -2.29
CA PRO A 165 27.59 -5.55 -2.69
C PRO A 165 26.82 -6.70 -2.04
N GLN A 166 26.69 -7.84 -2.74
CA GLN A 166 25.94 -8.98 -2.22
C GLN A 166 26.56 -9.59 -0.96
N GLU A 167 27.88 -9.51 -0.83
CA GLU A 167 28.64 -9.98 0.32
C GLU A 167 28.46 -9.08 1.54
N LYS A 168 27.96 -7.85 1.35
CA LYS A 168 27.72 -6.87 2.40
C LYS A 168 26.36 -6.16 2.18
N PRO A 169 25.25 -6.90 2.29
CA PRO A 169 23.91 -6.34 2.07
C PRO A 169 23.58 -5.29 3.13
N VAL A 170 22.62 -4.39 2.84
CA VAL A 170 22.24 -3.29 3.75
C VAL A 170 21.97 -3.76 5.18
N ILE A 171 21.28 -4.88 5.37
CA ILE A 171 20.93 -5.41 6.70
C ILE A 171 22.15 -5.86 7.54
N SER A 172 23.31 -6.06 6.91
CA SER A 172 24.57 -6.43 7.57
C SER A 172 25.37 -5.22 8.07
N LEU A 173 24.95 -4.01 7.71
CA LEU A 173 25.61 -2.77 8.11
C LEU A 173 25.27 -2.41 9.56
N THR A 174 26.04 -1.48 10.14
CA THR A 174 25.74 -0.91 11.45
C THR A 174 24.47 -0.05 11.40
N ASP A 175 23.77 0.10 12.53
CA ASP A 175 22.57 0.92 12.62
C ASP A 175 22.80 2.36 12.13
N GLN A 176 23.98 2.94 12.40
CA GLN A 176 24.35 4.27 11.91
C GLN A 176 24.54 4.31 10.39
N GLU A 177 25.16 3.29 9.79
CA GLU A 177 25.30 3.18 8.34
C GLU A 177 23.94 2.97 7.65
N ILE A 178 23.07 2.13 8.23
CA ILE A 178 21.70 1.91 7.74
C ILE A 178 20.93 3.23 7.77
N LYS A 179 20.93 3.90 8.93
CA LYS A 179 20.29 5.21 9.08
C LYS A 179 20.83 6.21 8.05
N SER A 180 22.15 6.32 7.90
CA SER A 180 22.74 7.25 6.93
C SER A 180 22.31 6.99 5.49
N LYS A 181 22.10 5.72 5.10
CA LYS A 181 21.60 5.37 3.76
C LYS A 181 20.13 5.72 3.58
N VAL A 182 19.31 5.47 4.60
CA VAL A 182 17.90 5.85 4.58
C VAL A 182 17.76 7.38 4.56
N ASP A 183 18.55 8.09 5.36
CA ASP A 183 18.61 9.56 5.36
C ASP A 183 19.00 10.10 3.98
N ASP A 184 20.02 9.54 3.34
CA ASP A 184 20.45 9.94 1.99
C ASP A 184 19.32 9.78 0.96
N LEU A 185 18.60 8.65 1.02
CA LEU A 185 17.46 8.38 0.16
C LEU A 185 16.31 9.38 0.37
N ILE A 186 15.95 9.65 1.63
CA ILE A 186 14.92 10.64 1.98
C ILE A 186 15.36 12.04 1.52
N ASN A 187 16.59 12.45 1.87
CA ASN A 187 17.13 13.77 1.53
C ASN A 187 17.14 14.03 0.02
N LYS A 188 17.48 13.02 -0.79
CA LYS A 188 17.54 13.14 -2.24
C LYS A 188 16.18 13.13 -2.92
N LEU A 189 15.26 12.26 -2.47
CA LEU A 189 13.99 12.05 -3.17
C LEU A 189 12.78 12.74 -2.54
N TYR A 190 12.78 13.01 -1.24
CA TYR A 190 11.65 13.59 -0.52
C TYR A 190 11.97 14.98 0.06
N GLY A 191 13.25 15.26 0.32
CA GLY A 191 13.71 16.50 0.93
C GLY A 191 14.30 16.28 2.32
N SER A 192 14.61 17.36 3.04
CA SER A 192 15.45 17.30 4.24
C SER A 192 14.82 16.52 5.40
N THR A 193 15.62 15.63 5.99
CA THR A 193 15.34 14.90 7.23
C THR A 193 15.48 15.74 8.51
N GLY A 194 16.02 16.97 8.45
CA GLY A 194 16.41 17.75 9.63
C GLY A 194 15.28 18.17 10.58
N LYS A 195 14.03 18.16 10.10
CA LYS A 195 12.83 18.45 10.90
C LYS A 195 12.22 17.21 11.58
N TYR A 196 12.77 16.03 11.31
CA TYR A 196 12.26 14.78 11.85
C TYR A 196 13.16 14.23 12.97
N GLU A 197 12.53 13.56 13.93
CA GLU A 197 13.15 12.63 14.85
C GLU A 197 12.99 11.22 14.31
N TYR A 198 13.95 10.34 14.56
CA TYR A 198 13.91 8.97 14.07
C TYR A 198 13.90 7.96 15.22
N SER A 199 13.18 6.87 15.03
CA SER A 199 13.37 5.64 15.81
C SER A 199 13.69 4.49 14.87
N MET A 200 14.40 3.48 15.38
CA MET A 200 14.70 2.25 14.65
C MET A 200 14.36 1.06 15.54
N GLU A 201 13.58 0.13 15.01
CA GLU A 201 13.17 -1.08 15.72
C GLU A 201 13.20 -2.30 14.79
N PRO A 202 13.60 -3.48 15.30
CA PRO A 202 13.45 -4.72 14.55
C PRO A 202 11.97 -5.12 14.51
N MET A 203 11.51 -5.57 13.35
CA MET A 203 10.18 -6.16 13.22
C MET A 203 10.14 -7.48 14.00
N GLN A 204 9.17 -7.62 14.91
CA GLN A 204 9.03 -8.86 15.69
C GLN A 204 8.68 -10.03 14.77
N ASN A 205 9.32 -11.17 15.02
CA ASN A 205 9.08 -12.45 14.31
C ASN A 205 9.26 -12.36 12.78
N SER A 206 10.13 -11.47 12.30
CA SER A 206 10.49 -11.42 10.87
C SER A 206 11.69 -12.33 10.58
N ASP A 207 11.50 -13.32 9.71
CA ASP A 207 12.58 -14.02 9.01
C ASP A 207 12.41 -13.82 7.48
N PRO A 208 13.36 -13.18 6.78
CA PRO A 208 14.60 -12.60 7.28
C PRO A 208 14.39 -11.31 8.09
N LYS A 209 15.37 -10.99 8.94
CA LYS A 209 15.42 -9.79 9.80
C LYS A 209 15.06 -8.53 9.00
N THR A 210 14.03 -7.82 9.45
CA THR A 210 13.61 -6.53 8.92
C THR A 210 13.75 -5.45 9.99
N LEU A 211 14.32 -4.31 9.63
CA LEU A 211 14.35 -3.12 10.46
C LEU A 211 13.31 -2.12 9.96
N ILE A 212 12.61 -1.49 10.89
CA ILE A 212 11.67 -0.40 10.66
C ILE A 212 12.32 0.88 11.18
N LEU A 213 12.42 1.90 10.34
CA LEU A 213 12.83 3.24 10.75
C LEU A 213 11.64 4.17 10.59
N ASN A 214 11.20 4.79 11.68
CA ASN A 214 10.10 5.74 11.69
C ASN A 214 10.66 7.16 11.79
N TYR A 215 10.28 8.05 10.88
CA TYR A 215 10.67 9.46 10.86
C TYR A 215 9.47 10.33 11.21
N THR A 216 9.46 10.87 12.42
CA THR A 216 8.36 11.63 13.01
C THR A 216 8.71 13.11 13.02
N GLU A 217 7.85 13.96 12.50
CA GLU A 217 8.11 15.41 12.54
C GLU A 217 8.15 15.88 14.00
N LYS A 218 9.08 16.77 14.35
CA LYS A 218 9.21 17.27 15.73
C LYS A 218 7.89 17.88 16.20
N GLY A 219 7.31 17.31 17.26
CA GLY A 219 6.00 17.69 17.80
C GLY A 219 4.81 16.89 17.26
N SER A 220 5.03 15.95 16.34
CA SER A 220 4.03 14.97 15.90
C SER A 220 4.05 13.70 16.76
N ALA A 221 2.89 13.04 16.88
CA ALA A 221 2.75 11.73 17.50
C ALA A 221 2.84 10.56 16.49
N THR A 222 2.73 10.85 15.20
CA THR A 222 2.73 9.84 14.13
C THR A 222 3.90 10.06 13.16
N PRO A 223 4.55 8.97 12.71
CA PRO A 223 5.62 9.05 11.74
C PRO A 223 5.10 9.54 10.38
N PHE A 224 5.86 10.44 9.77
CA PHE A 224 5.58 10.99 8.44
C PHE A 224 6.14 10.08 7.35
N TYR A 225 7.39 9.61 7.54
CA TYR A 225 7.99 8.57 6.70
C TYR A 225 8.23 7.30 7.51
N GLN A 226 8.12 6.17 6.85
CA GLN A 226 8.58 4.89 7.36
C GLN A 226 9.49 4.25 6.33
N ALA A 227 10.65 3.79 6.79
CA ALA A 227 11.56 2.99 5.99
C ALA A 227 11.62 1.56 6.51
N LEU A 228 11.55 0.60 5.58
CA LEU A 228 11.77 -0.81 5.83
C LEU A 228 13.10 -1.21 5.21
N VAL A 229 13.94 -1.84 6.00
CA VAL A 229 15.25 -2.34 5.56
C VAL A 229 15.28 -3.85 5.76
N GLN A 230 15.40 -4.58 4.66
CA GLN A 230 15.41 -6.04 4.64
C GLN A 230 16.43 -6.52 3.60
N GLY A 231 17.34 -7.41 3.99
CA GLY A 231 18.36 -7.91 3.07
C GLY A 231 19.19 -6.77 2.45
N ASN A 232 19.13 -6.65 1.13
CA ASN A 232 19.82 -5.59 0.36
C ASN A 232 18.85 -4.52 -0.17
N THR A 233 17.74 -4.35 0.52
CA THR A 233 16.62 -3.52 0.10
C THR A 233 16.34 -2.43 1.12
N ILE A 234 16.14 -1.21 0.63
CA ILE A 234 15.62 -0.08 1.38
C ILE A 234 14.33 0.36 0.71
N SER A 235 13.22 0.30 1.45
CA SER A 235 11.91 0.79 0.99
C SER A 235 11.49 1.94 1.87
N VAL A 236 11.11 3.09 1.29
CA VAL A 236 10.65 4.27 2.02
C VAL A 236 9.26 4.63 1.54
N SER A 237 8.34 4.79 2.47
CA SER A 237 6.96 5.22 2.21
C SER A 237 6.66 6.51 2.93
N LEU A 238 5.91 7.38 2.26
CA LEU A 238 5.11 8.41 2.91
C LEU A 238 3.89 7.73 3.53
N ILE A 239 3.79 7.74 4.85
CA ILE A 239 2.68 7.10 5.59
C ILE A 239 1.74 8.11 6.26
N GLY A 240 2.05 9.40 6.08
CA GLY A 240 1.19 10.51 6.47
C GLY A 240 1.62 11.19 7.78
N GLY A 241 1.81 12.50 7.70
CA GLY A 241 1.73 13.41 8.83
C GLY A 241 1.01 14.67 8.43
N GLY A 242 -0.28 14.52 8.14
CA GLY A 242 -1.21 15.58 8.52
C GLY A 242 -1.26 15.64 10.06
N PRO A 243 -1.75 16.73 10.66
CA PRO A 243 -2.05 16.73 12.09
C PRO A 243 -2.83 15.45 12.40
N ALA A 244 -2.46 14.77 13.49
CA ALA A 244 -3.34 13.75 14.07
C ALA A 244 -4.75 14.34 14.04
N PRO A 245 -5.78 13.61 13.56
CA PRO A 245 -7.13 14.15 13.62
C PRO A 245 -7.31 14.66 15.04
N SER A 246 -7.59 15.96 15.18
CA SER A 246 -7.82 16.61 16.48
C SER A 246 -9.10 16.09 17.14
N VAL A 247 -9.64 15.01 16.60
CA VAL A 247 -10.81 14.29 17.00
C VAL A 247 -10.27 13.08 17.74
N GLU A 248 -10.36 13.15 19.06
CA GLU A 248 -10.27 12.03 19.98
C GLU A 248 -10.77 10.74 19.30
N GLY A 249 -9.92 9.70 19.23
CA GLY A 249 -10.25 8.49 18.50
C GLY A 249 -11.55 7.89 19.01
N PHE A 250 -12.60 7.95 18.19
CA PHE A 250 -13.95 7.61 18.63
C PHE A 250 -14.09 6.09 18.74
N PHE A 251 -13.46 5.33 17.86
CA PHE A 251 -13.54 3.87 17.82
C PHE A 251 -12.36 3.20 18.53
N THR A 252 -12.67 2.09 19.20
CA THR A 252 -11.67 1.32 19.97
C THR A 252 -11.90 -0.16 19.78
N THR A 253 -10.82 -0.92 19.61
CA THR A 253 -10.82 -2.38 19.54
C THR A 253 -9.99 -2.91 20.70
N ASN A 254 -10.59 -3.76 21.55
CA ASN A 254 -9.96 -4.29 22.78
C ASN A 254 -9.41 -3.20 23.74
N GLY A 255 -10.11 -2.06 23.84
CA GLY A 255 -9.71 -0.95 24.71
C GLY A 255 -8.52 -0.11 24.18
N LYS A 256 -8.07 -0.36 22.94
CA LYS A 256 -7.07 0.46 22.24
C LYS A 256 -7.72 1.25 21.09
N PRO A 257 -7.21 2.43 20.71
CA PRO A 257 -7.71 3.17 19.55
C PRO A 257 -7.70 2.30 18.29
N ASP A 258 -8.78 2.33 17.52
CA ASP A 258 -8.87 1.68 16.21
C ASP A 258 -8.77 2.74 15.11
N TYR A 259 -7.53 3.03 14.70
CA TYR A 259 -7.23 4.06 13.70
C TYR A 259 -7.82 3.76 12.32
N THR A 260 -8.01 2.48 11.98
CA THR A 260 -8.66 2.08 10.72
C THR A 260 -10.14 2.40 10.78
N ALA A 261 -10.83 1.99 11.84
CA ALA A 261 -12.24 2.31 12.03
C ALA A 261 -12.44 3.83 12.12
N ASP A 262 -11.60 4.56 12.86
CA ASP A 262 -11.68 6.03 12.93
C ASP A 262 -11.47 6.68 11.57
N ALA A 263 -10.48 6.24 10.78
CA ALA A 263 -10.20 6.83 9.48
C ALA A 263 -11.42 6.79 8.56
N PHE A 264 -12.20 5.69 8.59
CA PHE A 264 -13.30 5.45 7.65
C PHE A 264 -14.70 5.74 8.23
N LEU A 265 -14.94 5.48 9.52
CA LEU A 265 -16.26 5.52 10.15
C LEU A 265 -16.51 6.81 10.94
N ASN A 266 -15.47 7.56 11.28
CA ASN A 266 -15.63 8.89 11.87
C ASN A 266 -15.92 9.94 10.79
N ASP A 267 -17.13 9.87 10.24
CA ASP A 267 -17.59 10.70 9.12
C ASP A 267 -18.98 11.28 9.42
N GLU A 268 -19.09 12.61 9.47
CA GLU A 268 -20.34 13.34 9.67
C GLU A 268 -21.43 12.97 8.65
N LYS A 269 -21.05 12.69 7.41
CA LYS A 269 -21.99 12.28 6.36
C LYS A 269 -22.50 10.87 6.62
N LEU A 270 -21.66 9.98 7.16
CA LEU A 270 -22.07 8.64 7.57
C LEU A 270 -23.04 8.70 8.76
N PHE A 271 -22.73 9.51 9.77
CA PHE A 271 -23.62 9.73 10.92
C PHE A 271 -24.98 10.27 10.50
N SER A 272 -24.98 11.23 9.58
CA SER A 272 -26.20 11.79 9.00
C SER A 272 -27.01 10.75 8.21
N LEU A 273 -26.34 9.94 7.39
CA LEU A 273 -26.98 8.87 6.61
C LEU A 273 -27.66 7.84 7.54
N LEU A 274 -26.97 7.45 8.61
CA LEU A 274 -27.46 6.49 9.59
C LEU A 274 -28.37 7.13 10.64
N GLN A 275 -28.61 8.45 10.59
CA GLN A 275 -29.41 9.16 11.60
C GLN A 275 -29.02 8.76 13.03
N MET A 276 -27.72 8.79 13.31
CA MET A 276 -27.18 8.39 14.60
C MET A 276 -25.90 9.17 14.90
N SER A 277 -25.64 9.37 16.19
CA SER A 277 -24.43 10.02 16.66
C SER A 277 -23.21 9.08 16.59
N PRO A 278 -21.97 9.61 16.63
CA PRO A 278 -20.76 8.79 16.75
C PRO A 278 -20.80 7.84 17.95
N ALA A 279 -21.34 8.31 19.09
CA ALA A 279 -21.43 7.53 20.32
C ALA A 279 -22.41 6.35 20.19
N GLU A 280 -23.55 6.54 19.54
CA GLU A 280 -24.50 5.47 19.26
C GLU A 280 -23.92 4.45 18.27
N LEU A 281 -23.22 4.90 17.23
CA LEU A 281 -22.55 3.99 16.29
C LEU A 281 -21.49 3.15 17.02
N LYS A 282 -20.65 3.78 17.84
CA LYS A 282 -19.66 3.09 18.68
C LYS A 282 -20.32 2.03 19.58
N GLN A 283 -21.44 2.37 20.21
CA GLN A 283 -22.14 1.46 21.11
C GLN A 283 -22.72 0.24 20.37
N GLU A 284 -23.27 0.43 19.17
CA GLU A 284 -23.78 -0.68 18.35
C GLU A 284 -22.64 -1.57 17.83
N LEU A 285 -21.52 -0.99 17.42
CA LEU A 285 -20.32 -1.76 17.04
C LEU A 285 -19.78 -2.57 18.22
N ALA A 286 -19.80 -2.02 19.44
CA ALA A 286 -19.39 -2.73 20.65
C ALA A 286 -20.32 -3.90 21.03
N LYS A 287 -21.55 -3.95 20.49
CA LYS A 287 -22.46 -5.09 20.63
C LYS A 287 -22.20 -6.19 19.58
N GLY A 288 -21.15 -6.05 18.77
CA GLY A 288 -20.77 -7.00 17.73
C GLY A 288 -21.49 -6.81 16.39
N ALA A 289 -22.26 -5.73 16.23
CA ALA A 289 -22.87 -5.39 14.94
C ALA A 289 -21.82 -4.77 13.99
N SER A 290 -21.97 -5.03 12.70
CA SER A 290 -21.23 -4.33 11.64
C SER A 290 -21.98 -3.07 11.20
N VAL A 291 -21.29 -2.12 10.56
CA VAL A 291 -21.93 -0.91 10.01
C VAL A 291 -22.97 -1.28 8.96
N ALA A 292 -22.72 -2.31 8.16
CA ALA A 292 -23.67 -2.81 7.16
C ALA A 292 -24.97 -3.34 7.80
N GLU A 293 -24.88 -4.06 8.92
CA GLU A 293 -26.05 -4.55 9.66
C GLU A 293 -26.82 -3.39 10.31
N ILE A 294 -26.12 -2.42 10.90
CA ILE A 294 -26.72 -1.22 11.49
C ILE A 294 -27.46 -0.42 10.41
N ALA A 295 -26.83 -0.20 9.25
CA ALA A 295 -27.44 0.47 8.12
C ALA A 295 -28.70 -0.25 7.63
N ALA A 296 -28.63 -1.58 7.47
CA ALA A 296 -29.77 -2.40 7.06
C ALA A 296 -30.96 -2.26 8.04
N SER A 297 -30.70 -2.24 9.36
CA SER A 297 -31.74 -2.04 10.39
C SER A 297 -32.47 -0.69 10.25
N LYS A 298 -31.77 0.30 9.68
CA LYS A 298 -32.27 1.65 9.42
C LYS A 298 -32.77 1.85 7.99
N LYS A 299 -32.93 0.77 7.22
CA LYS A 299 -33.35 0.79 5.81
C LYS A 299 -32.39 1.57 4.89
N VAL A 300 -31.13 1.69 5.30
CA VAL A 300 -30.05 2.21 4.47
C VAL A 300 -29.36 1.03 3.81
N SER A 301 -29.19 1.09 2.49
CA SER A 301 -28.52 0.01 1.77
C SER A 301 -27.01 0.03 1.99
N LYS A 302 -26.39 -1.15 1.88
CA LYS A 302 -24.92 -1.28 1.91
C LYS A 302 -24.24 -0.34 0.91
N GLN A 303 -24.80 -0.23 -0.31
CA GLN A 303 -24.23 0.63 -1.35
C GLN A 303 -24.24 2.11 -0.94
N GLN A 304 -25.33 2.61 -0.33
CA GLN A 304 -25.38 3.99 0.14
C GLN A 304 -24.31 4.30 1.19
N VAL A 305 -24.04 3.35 2.09
CA VAL A 305 -22.95 3.48 3.08
C VAL A 305 -21.59 3.51 2.37
N MET A 306 -21.37 2.60 1.43
CA MET A 306 -20.13 2.54 0.65
C MET A 306 -19.87 3.85 -0.10
N ASP A 307 -20.89 4.35 -0.80
CA ASP A 307 -20.80 5.57 -1.61
C ASP A 307 -20.45 6.78 -0.74
N VAL A 308 -21.06 6.92 0.44
CA VAL A 308 -20.79 8.03 1.36
C VAL A 308 -19.34 7.99 1.84
N ILE A 309 -18.89 6.85 2.37
CA ILE A 309 -17.54 6.72 2.92
C ILE A 309 -16.50 6.88 1.80
N ALA A 310 -16.68 6.19 0.66
CA ALA A 310 -15.76 6.28 -0.47
C ALA A 310 -15.67 7.71 -1.02
N SER A 311 -16.79 8.44 -1.08
CA SER A 311 -16.80 9.84 -1.51
C SER A 311 -16.05 10.75 -0.55
N THR A 312 -16.26 10.60 0.76
CA THR A 312 -15.56 11.42 1.77
C THR A 312 -14.06 11.14 1.76
N GLN A 313 -13.65 9.87 1.69
CA GLN A 313 -12.24 9.50 1.63
C GLN A 313 -11.56 10.01 0.35
N ALA A 314 -12.21 9.85 -0.81
CA ALA A 314 -11.72 10.38 -2.07
C ALA A 314 -11.54 11.91 -2.01
N GLN A 315 -12.51 12.63 -1.43
CA GLN A 315 -12.44 14.08 -1.26
C GLN A 315 -11.30 14.50 -0.33
N LYS A 316 -11.11 13.83 0.82
CA LYS A 316 -10.01 14.11 1.74
C LYS A 316 -8.65 13.92 1.06
N GLN A 317 -8.50 12.86 0.27
CA GLN A 317 -7.26 12.59 -0.47
C GLN A 317 -6.98 13.68 -1.52
N ILE A 318 -8.00 14.09 -2.27
CA ILE A 318 -7.86 15.16 -3.28
C ILE A 318 -7.55 16.52 -2.62
N GLN A 319 -8.08 16.80 -1.43
CA GLN A 319 -7.90 18.08 -0.72
C GLN A 319 -6.58 18.19 0.06
N ALA A 320 -6.04 17.09 0.59
CA ALA A 320 -4.78 17.09 1.33
C ALA A 320 -3.56 17.47 0.45
N ASP A 321 -3.66 17.24 -0.85
CA ASP A 321 -2.61 17.34 -1.86
C ASP A 321 -2.41 18.77 -2.43
N SER A 322 -2.42 19.77 -1.55
CA SER A 322 -2.56 21.21 -1.87
C SER A 322 -1.35 21.91 -2.54
N HIS A 323 -0.63 21.22 -3.43
CA HIS A 323 0.27 21.82 -4.43
C HIS A 323 -0.11 21.58 -5.89
N GLY A 324 -1.35 21.21 -6.20
CA GLY A 324 -1.79 21.10 -7.59
C GLY A 324 -3.29 21.16 -7.80
N GLY A 325 -3.85 22.38 -7.80
CA GLY A 325 -5.09 22.78 -8.49
C GLY A 325 -6.30 21.87 -8.32
N ALA A 326 -7.32 22.38 -7.61
CA ALA A 326 -8.68 21.86 -7.60
C ALA A 326 -9.11 21.46 -9.02
N SER A 327 -9.02 20.18 -9.34
CA SER A 327 -9.91 19.60 -10.34
C SER A 327 -10.90 18.76 -9.58
N ASP A 328 -12.05 19.37 -9.27
CA ASP A 328 -13.33 18.72 -9.05
C ASP A 328 -13.77 17.95 -10.32
N ASP A 329 -12.86 17.18 -10.92
CA ASP A 329 -13.22 16.30 -12.02
C ASP A 329 -13.98 15.14 -11.41
N GLU A 330 -15.30 15.18 -11.60
CA GLU A 330 -16.24 14.14 -11.20
C GLU A 330 -15.73 12.74 -11.59
N ARG A 331 -15.01 12.62 -12.72
CA ARG A 331 -14.40 11.37 -13.16
C ARG A 331 -13.25 10.89 -12.28
N THR A 332 -12.38 11.80 -11.81
CA THR A 332 -11.29 11.47 -10.89
C THR A 332 -11.84 11.03 -9.54
N LEU A 333 -12.91 11.70 -9.08
CA LEU A 333 -13.63 11.31 -7.87
C LEU A 333 -14.23 9.90 -8.00
N GLU A 334 -14.91 9.59 -9.12
CA GLU A 334 -15.48 8.26 -9.36
C GLU A 334 -14.42 7.15 -9.43
N GLN A 335 -13.25 7.42 -10.03
CA GLN A 335 -12.16 6.44 -10.05
C GLN A 335 -11.61 6.16 -8.65
N TRP A 336 -11.45 7.20 -7.82
CA TRP A 336 -11.06 7.03 -6.41
C TRP A 336 -12.11 6.26 -5.62
N LYS A 337 -13.41 6.49 -5.84
CA LYS A 337 -14.47 5.72 -5.18
C LYS A 337 -14.35 4.22 -5.50
N GLN A 338 -14.22 3.87 -6.78
CA GLN A 338 -14.05 2.47 -7.22
C GLN A 338 -12.79 1.80 -6.66
N PHE A 339 -11.74 2.59 -6.42
CA PHE A 339 -10.52 2.12 -5.78
C PHE A 339 -10.72 1.82 -4.29
N LEU A 340 -11.47 2.68 -3.61
CA LEU A 340 -11.73 2.57 -2.17
C LEU A 340 -12.81 1.54 -1.85
N GLU A 341 -13.69 1.20 -2.81
CA GLU A 341 -14.79 0.25 -2.63
C GLU A 341 -14.42 -1.06 -1.90
N PRO A 342 -13.34 -1.79 -2.25
CA PRO A 342 -12.99 -3.02 -1.56
C PRO A 342 -12.60 -2.78 -0.09
N LYS A 343 -11.81 -1.72 0.18
CA LYS A 343 -11.39 -1.35 1.53
C LYS A 343 -12.59 -0.90 2.37
N VAL A 344 -13.46 -0.07 1.78
CA VAL A 344 -14.70 0.38 2.44
C VAL A 344 -15.62 -0.81 2.70
N SER A 345 -15.78 -1.75 1.76
CA SER A 345 -16.58 -2.96 1.99
C SER A 345 -16.05 -3.76 3.17
N GLN A 346 -14.73 -3.98 3.24
CA GLN A 346 -14.11 -4.69 4.36
C GLN A 346 -14.41 -3.99 5.69
N VAL A 347 -14.24 -2.67 5.74
CA VAL A 347 -14.50 -1.86 6.94
C VAL A 347 -15.96 -1.93 7.39
N ILE A 348 -16.92 -1.78 6.49
CA ILE A 348 -18.34 -1.76 6.88
C ILE A 348 -18.90 -3.13 7.22
N GLU A 349 -18.27 -4.21 6.75
CA GLU A 349 -18.61 -5.60 7.07
C GLU A 349 -17.86 -6.12 8.31
N HIS A 350 -16.79 -5.43 8.72
CA HIS A 350 -16.01 -5.81 9.88
C HIS A 350 -16.83 -5.76 11.17
N LYS A 351 -16.65 -6.77 12.01
CA LYS A 351 -17.21 -6.84 13.35
C LYS A 351 -16.07 -6.66 14.35
N THR A 352 -16.33 -5.91 15.41
CA THR A 352 -15.35 -5.61 16.47
C THR A 352 -14.76 -6.86 17.14
N GLU A 353 -15.45 -8.00 17.06
CA GLU A 353 -15.00 -9.29 17.59
C GLU A 353 -14.04 -10.04 16.65
N THR A 354 -13.94 -9.62 15.39
CA THR A 354 -13.07 -10.24 14.39
C THR A 354 -11.78 -9.45 14.23
N PRO A 355 -10.60 -10.08 14.09
CA PRO A 355 -9.40 -9.39 13.64
C PRO A 355 -9.57 -8.83 12.22
N TRP A 356 -8.85 -7.76 11.90
CA TRP A 356 -8.85 -7.12 10.59
C TRP A 356 -8.34 -8.02 9.46
#